data_AF-A0ABD3HIL2-F1
#
_entry.id   AF-A0ABD3HIL2-F1
#
_cell.length_a   1.000
_cell.length_b   1.000
_cell.length_c   1.000
_cell.angle_alpha   90.00
_cell.angle_beta   90.00
_cell.angle_gamma   90.00
#
_symmetry.space_group_name_H-M   'P 1'
#
loop_
_entity.id
_entity.type
_entity.pdbx_description
1 polymer ?
#
loop_
_entity_poly.entity_id
_entity_poly.type
_entity_poly.pdbx_seq_one_letter_code
_entity_poly.pdbx_strand_id
1 'polypeptide(L)'
;MDPKLPALDPVVIPSISHMPFRCEGKGLTYKNHSRESIHNLKTWLQPNKRSETVLKRAKDWWRAQLLLYGLDAGKSKATVEELTTRLTTAVKEGLQGPSQKIIDLENELNTKFRVQNAEARDKKKKNDIVTLTVRSQSVHRVKTAAESLGLSAFDTSCYPIVIGSDTLSKIVVGTDRGAVLQIKAQMEEQRKKQKEEAARLEREEREAKAQKLAAQFGPGEGNLKDVVGEWYVQCHAIPYEWPQFGADFEMCIYFHKMENDYDHSDEERSYFSYSNENGSAEFDGTELIWANFDMGVLTGVLHASKHLPPIASFPCGPIPFAWRGRESGERQIQVDTDGTKNWGTVTFLGPTQLNGELKSNYGFFKFEGYRTSSAPRNKAPEEWHRLDYKRWNEECVSRWH
;
A
#
# COMPACT_ATOMS: atom_id res chain seq x y z
N MET A 1 -5.43 -43.94 19.28
CA MET A 1 -6.09 -43.77 17.97
C MET A 1 -4.98 -43.48 16.98
N ASP A 2 -4.74 -44.37 16.01
CA ASP A 2 -3.72 -44.12 14.99
C ASP A 2 -4.11 -42.89 14.16
N PRO A 3 -3.20 -41.94 13.92
CA PRO A 3 -3.48 -40.77 13.10
C PRO A 3 -3.83 -41.24 11.68
N LYS A 4 -5.05 -40.91 11.24
CA LYS A 4 -5.54 -41.23 9.90
C LYS A 4 -4.62 -40.56 8.87
N LEU A 5 -3.90 -41.37 8.08
CA LEU A 5 -2.99 -40.86 7.06
C LEU A 5 -3.71 -39.92 6.07
N PRO A 6 -3.05 -38.85 5.58
CA PRO A 6 -3.63 -37.92 4.63
C PRO A 6 -4.10 -38.62 3.34
N ALA A 7 -5.14 -38.06 2.71
CA ALA A 7 -5.65 -38.54 1.43
C ALA A 7 -4.59 -38.38 0.33
N LEU A 8 -4.36 -39.44 -0.44
CA LEU A 8 -3.36 -39.43 -1.51
C LEU A 8 -3.78 -38.60 -2.72
N ASP A 9 -5.06 -38.62 -3.09
CA ASP A 9 -5.54 -37.98 -4.31
C ASP A 9 -6.05 -36.55 -4.09
N PRO A 10 -5.78 -35.60 -5.02
CA PRO A 10 -4.93 -35.77 -6.21
C PRO A 10 -3.43 -35.72 -5.88
N VAL A 11 -2.63 -36.45 -6.66
CA VAL A 11 -1.15 -36.41 -6.57
C VAL A 11 -0.62 -35.19 -7.32
N VAL A 12 0.11 -34.32 -6.63
CA VAL A 12 0.66 -33.05 -7.16
C VAL A 12 2.19 -32.94 -7.06
N ILE A 13 2.85 -33.94 -6.48
CA ILE A 13 4.32 -34.00 -6.35
C ILE A 13 4.91 -35.19 -7.11
N PRO A 14 6.18 -35.11 -7.57
CA PRO A 14 6.87 -36.26 -8.19
C PRO A 14 7.20 -37.36 -7.17
N SER A 15 7.48 -38.58 -7.67
CA SER A 15 7.88 -39.73 -6.85
C SER A 15 9.09 -39.42 -5.96
N ILE A 16 9.08 -39.89 -4.70
CA ILE A 16 10.25 -39.80 -3.82
C ILE A 16 11.24 -40.91 -4.21
N SER A 17 12.48 -40.53 -4.50
CA SER A 17 13.56 -41.47 -4.83
C SER A 17 14.36 -41.81 -3.56
N HIS A 18 14.46 -43.09 -3.24
CA HIS A 18 15.31 -43.62 -2.18
C HIS A 18 16.06 -44.84 -2.73
N MET A 19 17.26 -44.61 -3.27
CA MET A 19 18.01 -45.62 -4.04
C MET A 19 18.02 -46.98 -3.33
N PRO A 20 17.68 -48.08 -4.04
CA PRO A 20 17.34 -48.17 -5.46
C PRO A 20 15.84 -47.98 -5.80
N PHE A 21 15.01 -47.61 -4.83
CA PHE A 21 13.54 -47.59 -4.93
C PHE A 21 12.98 -46.20 -5.23
N ARG A 22 11.72 -46.20 -5.70
CA ARG A 22 10.87 -45.01 -5.82
C ARG A 22 9.54 -45.26 -5.13
N CYS A 23 8.96 -44.21 -4.57
CA CYS A 23 7.68 -44.25 -3.87
C CYS A 23 6.72 -43.18 -4.41
N GLU A 24 5.48 -43.60 -4.68
CA GLU A 24 4.37 -42.75 -5.17
C GLU A 24 3.17 -42.75 -4.18
N GLY A 25 3.41 -43.13 -2.92
CA GLY A 25 2.37 -43.19 -1.88
C GLY A 25 1.45 -44.42 -1.92
N LYS A 26 1.70 -45.34 -2.86
CA LYS A 26 1.05 -46.66 -3.01
C LYS A 26 2.06 -47.83 -2.95
N GLY A 27 3.16 -47.64 -2.24
CA GLY A 27 4.21 -48.64 -2.08
C GLY A 27 5.48 -48.36 -2.85
N LEU A 28 6.46 -49.26 -2.71
CA LEU A 28 7.77 -49.16 -3.34
C LEU A 28 7.78 -49.77 -4.74
N THR A 29 8.51 -49.13 -5.64
CA THR A 29 8.81 -49.64 -6.98
C THR A 29 10.31 -49.64 -7.24
N TYR A 30 10.78 -50.58 -8.05
CA TYR A 30 12.14 -50.61 -8.59
C TYR A 30 12.07 -50.53 -10.11
N LYS A 31 12.65 -49.49 -10.72
CA LYS A 31 12.58 -49.24 -12.17
C LYS A 31 11.16 -49.40 -12.75
N ASN A 32 10.17 -48.80 -12.10
CA ASN A 32 8.74 -48.84 -12.47
C ASN A 32 8.08 -50.22 -12.35
N HIS A 33 8.70 -51.18 -11.66
CA HIS A 33 8.10 -52.46 -11.33
C HIS A 33 7.69 -52.51 -9.86
N SER A 34 6.42 -52.83 -9.61
CA SER A 34 5.86 -53.05 -8.28
C SER A 34 6.09 -54.49 -7.81
N ARG A 35 5.95 -54.68 -6.49
CA ARG A 35 6.00 -56.00 -5.86
C ARG A 35 4.80 -56.84 -6.30
N GLU A 36 5.07 -58.03 -6.80
CA GLU A 36 4.05 -59.02 -7.13
C GLU A 36 3.60 -59.75 -5.85
N SER A 37 2.37 -60.24 -5.80
CA SER A 37 1.89 -61.00 -4.64
C SER A 37 2.61 -62.36 -4.51
N ILE A 38 2.85 -62.80 -3.28
CA ILE A 38 3.46 -64.11 -3.01
C ILE A 38 2.63 -65.24 -3.59
N HIS A 39 1.30 -65.11 -3.56
CA HIS A 39 0.40 -66.10 -4.14
C HIS A 39 0.68 -66.30 -5.64
N ASN A 40 0.85 -65.20 -6.38
CA ASN A 40 1.18 -65.24 -7.80
C ASN A 40 2.58 -65.82 -8.03
N LEU A 41 3.58 -65.41 -7.24
CA LEU A 41 4.94 -65.95 -7.32
C LEU A 41 4.98 -67.46 -7.05
N LYS A 42 4.27 -67.94 -6.03
CA LYS A 42 4.14 -69.37 -5.72
C LYS A 42 3.48 -70.14 -6.86
N THR A 43 2.47 -69.56 -7.49
CA THR A 43 1.76 -70.19 -8.61
C THR A 43 2.64 -70.29 -9.85
N TRP A 44 3.37 -69.22 -10.18
CA TRP A 44 4.15 -69.14 -11.42
C TRP A 44 5.49 -69.88 -11.38
N LEU A 45 6.08 -70.06 -10.19
CA LEU A 45 7.40 -70.67 -10.03
C LEU A 45 7.34 -72.17 -9.73
N GLN A 46 6.14 -72.78 -9.71
CA GLN A 46 5.98 -74.23 -9.56
C GLN A 46 6.54 -74.99 -10.78
N PRO A 47 7.29 -76.10 -10.59
CA PRO A 47 7.94 -76.84 -11.68
C PRO A 47 6.98 -77.31 -12.79
N ASN A 48 5.76 -77.72 -12.42
CA ASN A 48 4.78 -78.33 -13.33
C ASN A 48 3.79 -77.32 -13.93
N LYS A 49 3.88 -76.03 -13.57
CA LYS A 49 2.95 -74.96 -13.99
C LYS A 49 3.66 -73.65 -14.32
N ARG A 50 4.94 -73.72 -14.73
CA ARG A 50 5.69 -72.52 -15.15
C ARG A 50 4.98 -71.88 -16.33
N SER A 51 4.38 -70.71 -16.09
CA SER A 51 3.74 -69.94 -17.14
C SER A 51 4.80 -69.41 -18.10
N GLU A 52 4.69 -69.76 -19.39
CA GLU A 52 5.63 -69.34 -20.43
C GLU A 52 5.73 -67.81 -20.55
N THR A 53 4.65 -67.10 -20.19
CA THR A 53 4.60 -65.63 -20.15
C THR A 53 5.43 -65.01 -19.02
N VAL A 54 5.66 -65.72 -17.93
CA VAL A 54 6.43 -65.22 -16.77
C VAL A 54 7.93 -65.34 -17.06
N LEU A 55 8.35 -66.40 -17.75
CA LEU A 55 9.74 -66.59 -18.17
C LEU A 55 10.20 -65.52 -19.19
N LYS A 56 9.26 -64.88 -19.89
CA LYS A 56 9.51 -63.77 -20.83
C LYS A 56 9.63 -62.39 -20.14
N ARG A 57 9.51 -62.31 -18.81
CA ARG A 57 9.64 -61.04 -18.06
C ARG A 57 11.07 -60.50 -18.13
N ALA A 58 11.20 -59.18 -18.26
CA ALA A 58 12.48 -58.49 -18.34
C ALA A 58 13.34 -58.71 -17.08
N LYS A 59 14.67 -58.63 -17.25
CA LYS A 59 15.66 -58.75 -16.16
C LYS A 59 15.37 -57.81 -14.98
N ASP A 60 14.96 -56.57 -15.27
CA ASP A 60 14.66 -55.58 -14.24
C ASP A 60 13.44 -55.95 -13.38
N TRP A 61 12.47 -56.68 -13.94
CA TRP A 61 11.33 -57.19 -13.18
C TRP A 61 11.74 -58.24 -12.16
N TRP A 62 12.56 -59.22 -12.56
CA TRP A 62 13.08 -60.25 -11.65
C TRP A 62 13.91 -59.65 -10.52
N ARG A 63 14.74 -58.65 -10.87
CA ARG A 63 15.53 -57.89 -9.91
C ARG A 63 14.64 -57.09 -8.94
N ALA A 64 13.56 -56.49 -9.44
CA ALA A 64 12.57 -55.80 -8.61
C ALA A 64 11.98 -56.74 -7.56
N GLN A 65 11.56 -57.94 -7.96
CA GLN A 65 10.96 -58.88 -7.00
C GLN A 65 11.94 -59.24 -5.89
N LEU A 66 13.18 -59.61 -6.20
CA LEU A 66 14.17 -59.91 -5.17
C LEU A 66 14.36 -58.72 -4.20
N LEU A 67 14.62 -57.52 -4.73
CA LEU A 67 14.87 -56.35 -3.90
C LEU A 67 13.66 -55.91 -3.06
N LEU A 68 12.45 -55.95 -3.63
CA LEU A 68 11.20 -55.57 -2.95
C LEU A 68 10.73 -56.63 -1.92
N TYR A 69 11.30 -57.83 -1.94
CA TYR A 69 11.17 -58.81 -0.87
C TYR A 69 12.33 -58.76 0.14
N GLY A 70 13.34 -57.92 -0.09
CA GLY A 70 14.53 -57.81 0.77
C GLY A 70 15.56 -58.91 0.54
N LEU A 71 15.51 -59.59 -0.60
CA LEU A 71 16.43 -60.65 -1.01
C LEU A 71 17.63 -60.06 -1.77
N ASP A 72 18.78 -60.73 -1.71
CA ASP A 72 19.97 -60.32 -2.47
C ASP A 72 19.80 -60.61 -3.97
N ALA A 73 19.80 -59.54 -4.77
CA ALA A 73 19.78 -59.63 -6.22
C ALA A 73 21.16 -59.90 -6.85
N GLY A 74 22.22 -60.01 -6.05
CA GLY A 74 23.58 -60.28 -6.50
C GLY A 74 24.17 -59.13 -7.32
N LYS A 75 25.24 -59.42 -8.06
CA LYS A 75 25.94 -58.44 -8.90
C LYS A 75 24.99 -57.82 -9.94
N SER A 76 25.26 -56.59 -10.37
CA SER A 76 24.46 -55.88 -11.39
C SER A 76 24.37 -56.64 -12.73
N LYS A 77 25.40 -57.44 -13.04
CA LYS A 77 25.47 -58.29 -14.24
C LYS A 77 24.79 -59.65 -14.13
N ALA A 78 24.12 -59.97 -13.01
CA ALA A 78 23.44 -61.27 -12.84
C ALA A 78 22.49 -61.59 -14.00
N THR A 79 22.47 -62.85 -14.45
CA THR A 79 21.62 -63.29 -15.56
C THR A 79 20.17 -63.46 -15.09
N VAL A 80 19.21 -63.51 -16.03
CA VAL A 80 17.79 -63.77 -15.68
C VAL A 80 17.64 -65.13 -14.99
N GLU A 81 18.40 -66.13 -15.41
CA GLU A 81 18.40 -67.48 -14.84
C GLU A 81 18.87 -67.49 -13.39
N GLU A 82 19.94 -66.75 -13.07
CA GLU A 82 20.44 -66.60 -11.69
C GLU A 82 19.40 -65.94 -10.78
N LEU A 83 18.79 -64.84 -11.24
CA LEU A 83 17.76 -64.11 -10.49
C LEU A 83 16.50 -64.98 -10.28
N THR A 84 16.08 -65.70 -11.32
CA THR A 84 14.92 -66.61 -11.28
C THR A 84 15.18 -67.77 -10.33
N THR A 85 16.38 -68.34 -10.35
CA THR A 85 16.78 -69.43 -9.46
C THR A 85 16.75 -68.98 -8.02
N ARG A 86 17.32 -67.81 -7.69
CA ARG A 86 17.28 -67.23 -6.34
C ARG A 86 15.85 -67.03 -5.84
N LEU A 87 14.99 -66.44 -6.66
CA LEU A 87 13.59 -66.21 -6.27
C LEU A 87 12.83 -67.54 -6.10
N THR A 88 13.08 -68.51 -6.99
CA THR A 88 12.47 -69.85 -6.90
C THR A 88 12.90 -70.57 -5.62
N THR A 89 14.19 -70.51 -5.27
CA THR A 89 14.72 -71.07 -4.02
C THR A 89 14.07 -70.42 -2.80
N ALA A 90 14.04 -69.08 -2.73
CA ALA A 90 13.40 -68.37 -1.63
C ALA A 90 11.90 -68.73 -1.47
N VAL A 91 11.19 -68.88 -2.58
CA VAL A 91 9.77 -69.31 -2.55
C VAL A 91 9.62 -70.75 -2.05
N LYS A 92 10.51 -71.67 -2.45
CA LYS A 92 10.54 -73.06 -1.95
C LYS A 92 10.89 -73.16 -0.46
N GLU A 93 11.80 -72.30 0.00
CA GLU A 93 12.19 -72.18 1.41
C GLU A 93 11.13 -71.48 2.27
N GLY A 94 10.01 -71.07 1.67
CA GLY A 94 8.84 -70.61 2.41
C GLY A 94 8.76 -69.09 2.57
N LEU A 95 9.21 -68.30 1.59
CA LEU A 95 8.98 -66.84 1.56
C LEU A 95 7.54 -66.47 1.94
N GLN A 96 7.38 -65.78 3.08
CA GLN A 96 6.08 -65.38 3.66
C GLN A 96 5.73 -63.90 3.42
N GLY A 97 6.72 -63.06 3.15
CA GLY A 97 6.53 -61.61 3.10
C GLY A 97 7.80 -60.87 2.66
N PRO A 98 7.70 -59.56 2.37
CA PRO A 98 8.85 -58.68 2.36
C PRO A 98 9.54 -58.67 3.73
N SER A 99 10.85 -58.45 3.75
CA SER A 99 11.56 -58.26 5.01
C SER A 99 11.05 -57.03 5.77
N GLN A 100 11.16 -57.06 7.11
CA GLN A 100 10.71 -55.94 7.96
C GLN A 100 11.35 -54.61 7.53
N LYS A 101 12.63 -54.63 7.14
CA LYS A 101 13.34 -53.45 6.61
C LYS A 101 12.65 -52.82 5.40
N ILE A 102 12.12 -53.64 4.48
CA ILE A 102 11.40 -53.14 3.31
C ILE A 102 10.03 -52.59 3.71
N ILE A 103 9.34 -53.24 4.66
CA ILE A 103 8.05 -52.78 5.18
C ILE A 103 8.21 -51.42 5.87
N ASP A 104 9.21 -51.28 6.73
CA ASP A 104 9.50 -50.03 7.44
C ASP A 104 9.82 -48.90 6.45
N LEU A 105 10.67 -49.18 5.45
CA LEU A 105 11.01 -48.22 4.39
C LEU A 105 9.78 -47.83 3.55
N GLU A 106 8.93 -48.80 3.21
CA GLU A 106 7.69 -48.58 2.47
C GLU A 106 6.73 -47.67 3.26
N ASN A 107 6.55 -47.94 4.55
CA ASN A 107 5.70 -47.15 5.44
C ASN A 107 6.25 -45.73 5.63
N GLU A 108 7.55 -45.59 5.85
CA GLU A 108 8.22 -44.29 5.99
C GLU A 108 8.03 -43.44 4.73
N LEU A 109 8.36 -44.00 3.56
CA LEU A 109 8.29 -43.25 2.30
C LEU A 109 6.85 -42.97 1.88
N ASN A 110 5.90 -43.88 2.11
CA ASN A 110 4.49 -43.62 1.86
C ASN A 110 3.95 -42.49 2.76
N THR A 111 4.33 -42.50 4.03
CA THR A 111 3.94 -41.44 4.98
C THR A 111 4.51 -40.10 4.55
N LYS A 112 5.81 -40.06 4.25
CA LYS A 112 6.51 -38.87 3.76
C LYS A 112 5.88 -38.32 2.49
N PHE A 113 5.57 -39.20 1.53
CA PHE A 113 4.91 -38.82 0.27
C PHE A 113 3.54 -38.20 0.53
N ARG A 114 2.70 -38.82 1.37
CA ARG A 114 1.35 -38.33 1.66
C ARG A 114 1.37 -36.99 2.37
N VAL A 115 2.29 -36.79 3.32
CA VAL A 115 2.47 -35.51 4.01
C VAL A 115 2.89 -34.43 3.02
N GLN A 116 3.95 -34.67 2.23
CA GLN A 116 4.43 -33.70 1.24
C GLN A 116 3.38 -33.40 0.16
N ASN A 117 2.61 -34.40 -0.26
CA ASN A 117 1.54 -34.21 -1.23
C ASN A 117 0.39 -33.37 -0.66
N ALA A 118 0.02 -33.59 0.60
CA ALA A 118 -0.98 -32.77 1.30
C ALA A 118 -0.51 -31.32 1.44
N GLU A 119 0.73 -31.09 1.88
CA GLU A 119 1.31 -29.75 1.98
C GLU A 119 1.35 -29.04 0.62
N ALA A 120 1.73 -29.74 -0.45
CA ALA A 120 1.75 -29.18 -1.80
C ALA A 120 0.34 -28.84 -2.30
N ARG A 121 -0.67 -29.66 -2.00
CA ARG A 121 -2.08 -29.38 -2.30
C ARG A 121 -2.56 -28.12 -1.58
N ASP A 122 -2.26 -27.99 -0.30
CA ASP A 122 -2.69 -26.86 0.51
C ASP A 122 -1.97 -25.57 0.10
N LYS A 123 -0.68 -25.66 -0.23
CA LYS A 123 0.08 -24.53 -0.79
C LYS A 123 -0.49 -24.06 -2.13
N LYS A 124 -0.90 -25.00 -3.00
CA LYS A 124 -1.55 -24.67 -4.28
C LYS A 124 -2.88 -23.96 -4.05
N LYS A 125 -3.76 -24.50 -3.19
CA LYS A 125 -5.04 -23.86 -2.82
C LYS A 125 -4.85 -22.46 -2.25
N LYS A 126 -3.84 -22.25 -1.41
CA LYS A 126 -3.56 -20.94 -0.80
C LYS A 126 -3.09 -19.91 -1.83
N ASN A 127 -2.38 -20.34 -2.87
CA ASN A 127 -1.96 -19.45 -3.96
C ASN A 127 -3.09 -19.07 -4.93
N ASP A 128 -4.12 -19.91 -5.04
CA ASP A 128 -5.29 -19.67 -5.89
C ASP A 128 -6.30 -18.70 -5.23
N ILE A 129 -6.25 -18.57 -3.90
CA ILE A 129 -7.13 -17.67 -3.15
C ILE A 129 -6.47 -16.30 -2.98
N VAL A 130 -7.11 -15.25 -3.49
CA VAL A 130 -6.71 -13.85 -3.26
C VAL A 130 -7.71 -13.15 -2.36
N THR A 131 -7.19 -12.50 -1.32
CA THR A 131 -7.95 -11.69 -0.37
C THR A 131 -7.76 -10.20 -0.65
N LEU A 132 -8.87 -9.47 -0.80
CA LEU A 132 -8.90 -8.01 -0.87
C LEU A 132 -9.56 -7.45 0.38
N THR A 133 -8.87 -6.57 1.10
CA THR A 133 -9.42 -5.90 2.27
C THR A 133 -10.14 -4.61 1.86
N VAL A 134 -11.41 -4.50 2.23
CA VAL A 134 -12.26 -3.33 1.94
C VAL A 134 -12.73 -2.72 3.26
N ARG A 135 -12.42 -1.45 3.47
CA ARG A 135 -12.94 -0.66 4.59
C ARG A 135 -14.33 -0.13 4.21
N SER A 136 -15.38 -0.68 4.82
CA SER A 136 -16.75 -0.21 4.65
C SER A 136 -17.61 -0.58 5.85
N GLN A 137 -18.39 0.39 6.32
CA GLN A 137 -19.36 0.19 7.42
C GLN A 137 -20.55 -0.68 7.02
N SER A 138 -20.88 -0.82 5.73
CA SER A 138 -22.04 -1.58 5.28
C SER A 138 -21.69 -3.02 4.92
N VAL A 139 -22.00 -3.97 5.83
CA VAL A 139 -22.50 -5.33 5.53
C VAL A 139 -22.78 -5.64 4.06
N HIS A 140 -24.00 -5.25 3.75
CA HIS A 140 -24.73 -5.51 2.55
C HIS A 140 -24.03 -4.96 1.30
N ARG A 141 -23.54 -3.71 1.32
CA ARG A 141 -22.90 -3.11 0.13
C ARG A 141 -21.66 -3.87 -0.31
N VAL A 142 -20.85 -4.36 0.63
CA VAL A 142 -19.66 -5.14 0.28
C VAL A 142 -20.04 -6.52 -0.24
N LYS A 143 -21.07 -7.15 0.33
CA LYS A 143 -21.57 -8.44 -0.15
C LYS A 143 -22.14 -8.32 -1.56
N THR A 144 -23.01 -7.34 -1.80
CA THR A 144 -23.61 -7.07 -3.12
C THR A 144 -22.54 -6.74 -4.16
N ALA A 145 -21.56 -5.91 -3.81
CA ALA A 145 -20.45 -5.60 -4.70
C ALA A 145 -19.60 -6.84 -5.01
N ALA A 146 -19.25 -7.63 -3.98
CA ALA A 146 -18.52 -8.88 -4.17
C ALA A 146 -19.28 -9.85 -5.08
N GLU A 147 -20.57 -10.08 -4.80
CA GLU A 147 -21.44 -10.96 -5.61
C GLU A 147 -21.54 -10.47 -7.07
N SER A 148 -21.70 -9.15 -7.29
CA SER A 148 -21.73 -8.58 -8.65
C SER A 148 -20.43 -8.76 -9.43
N LEU A 149 -19.33 -9.00 -8.72
CA LEU A 149 -17.99 -9.22 -9.26
C LEU A 149 -17.59 -10.70 -9.27
N GLY A 150 -18.50 -11.62 -8.90
CA GLY A 150 -18.23 -13.05 -8.82
C GLY A 150 -17.33 -13.45 -7.64
N LEU A 151 -17.25 -12.61 -6.61
CA LEU A 151 -16.42 -12.78 -5.42
C LEU A 151 -17.29 -13.07 -4.19
N SER A 152 -16.67 -13.62 -3.14
CA SER A 152 -17.32 -13.87 -1.85
C SER A 152 -16.84 -12.87 -0.80
N ALA A 153 -17.75 -12.27 -0.04
CA ALA A 153 -17.41 -11.39 1.08
C ALA A 153 -17.46 -12.16 2.41
N PHE A 154 -16.44 -12.00 3.25
CA PHE A 154 -16.36 -12.56 4.60
C PHE A 154 -16.13 -11.45 5.63
N ASP A 155 -16.76 -11.62 6.78
CA ASP A 155 -16.50 -10.79 7.95
C ASP A 155 -15.28 -11.32 8.71
N THR A 156 -14.32 -10.44 8.98
CA THR A 156 -13.11 -10.76 9.74
C THR A 156 -13.33 -10.69 11.24
N SER A 157 -14.46 -10.15 11.71
CA SER A 157 -14.83 -10.08 13.13
C SER A 157 -14.87 -11.45 13.81
N CYS A 158 -14.94 -12.53 13.03
CA CYS A 158 -15.04 -13.91 13.49
C CYS A 158 -13.69 -14.65 13.53
N TYR A 159 -12.57 -14.04 13.11
CA TYR A 159 -11.24 -14.65 13.11
C TYR A 159 -10.23 -13.85 13.95
N PRO A 160 -9.38 -14.50 14.76
CA PRO A 160 -8.34 -13.82 15.53
C PRO A 160 -7.15 -13.54 14.60
N ILE A 161 -7.19 -12.45 13.85
CA ILE A 161 -5.98 -11.87 13.27
C ILE A 161 -5.68 -10.59 14.06
N VAL A 162 -4.80 -10.74 15.04
CA VAL A 162 -4.13 -9.62 15.69
C VAL A 162 -3.04 -9.14 14.74
N ILE A 163 -3.12 -7.87 14.32
CA ILE A 163 -2.08 -6.83 14.43
C ILE A 163 -2.72 -5.51 13.91
N GLY A 164 -2.91 -4.54 14.82
CA GLY A 164 -3.11 -3.11 14.52
C GLY A 164 -4.53 -2.65 14.15
N SER A 165 -5.25 -2.10 15.14
CA SER A 165 -6.33 -1.08 15.10
C SER A 165 -7.34 -0.99 13.93
N ASP A 166 -8.60 -0.80 14.33
CA ASP A 166 -9.82 -0.47 13.57
C ASP A 166 -10.56 -1.65 12.89
N THR A 167 -11.40 -2.28 13.70
CA THR A 167 -12.38 -3.32 13.40
C THR A 167 -13.47 -2.84 12.41
N LEU A 168 -13.16 -2.71 11.11
CA LEU A 168 -14.16 -2.58 10.02
C LEU A 168 -13.62 -3.08 8.66
N SER A 169 -12.75 -4.08 8.67
CA SER A 169 -12.07 -4.59 7.47
C SER A 169 -12.77 -5.84 6.92
N LYS A 170 -13.68 -5.70 5.95
CA LYS A 170 -14.27 -6.87 5.27
C LYS A 170 -13.28 -7.42 4.25
N ILE A 171 -13.23 -8.75 4.11
CA ILE A 171 -12.41 -9.40 3.10
C ILE A 171 -13.29 -9.86 1.95
N VAL A 172 -12.89 -9.54 0.73
CA VAL A 172 -13.44 -10.09 -0.50
C VAL A 172 -12.47 -11.15 -1.02
N VAL A 173 -12.97 -12.35 -1.31
CA VAL A 173 -12.19 -13.54 -1.66
C VAL A 173 -12.62 -14.03 -3.03
N GLY A 174 -11.63 -14.28 -3.90
CA GLY A 174 -11.83 -14.99 -5.17
C GLY A 174 -10.86 -16.15 -5.32
N THR A 175 -11.27 -17.17 -6.07
CA THR A 175 -10.49 -18.38 -6.38
C THR A 175 -9.65 -18.25 -7.64
N ASP A 176 -9.76 -17.12 -8.36
CA ASP A 176 -8.93 -16.79 -9.51
C ASP A 176 -8.21 -15.46 -9.25
N ARG A 177 -6.90 -15.56 -9.04
CA ARG A 177 -6.00 -14.43 -8.84
C ARG A 177 -6.04 -13.42 -10.00
N GLY A 178 -6.16 -13.90 -11.24
CA GLY A 178 -6.19 -13.04 -12.42
C GLY A 178 -7.43 -12.15 -12.44
N ALA A 179 -8.61 -12.76 -12.26
CA ALA A 179 -9.88 -12.06 -12.20
C ALA A 179 -9.93 -11.04 -11.03
N VAL A 180 -9.49 -11.43 -9.84
CA VAL A 180 -9.48 -10.54 -8.65
C VAL A 180 -8.59 -9.31 -8.88
N LEU A 181 -7.42 -9.48 -9.49
CA LEU A 181 -6.53 -8.36 -9.78
C LEU A 181 -7.08 -7.42 -10.86
N GLN A 182 -7.75 -7.96 -11.89
CA GLN A 182 -8.43 -7.15 -12.90
C GLN A 182 -9.56 -6.31 -12.29
N ILE A 183 -10.36 -6.92 -11.43
CA ILE A 183 -11.45 -6.24 -10.70
C ILE A 183 -10.89 -5.13 -9.80
N LYS A 184 -9.78 -5.37 -9.10
CA LYS A 184 -9.10 -4.34 -8.30
C LYS A 184 -8.69 -3.14 -9.16
N ALA A 185 -8.05 -3.39 -10.30
CA ALA A 185 -7.60 -2.34 -11.21
C ALA A 185 -8.78 -1.52 -11.75
N GLN A 186 -9.89 -2.17 -12.14
CA GLN A 186 -11.10 -1.50 -12.60
C GLN A 186 -11.69 -0.58 -11.53
N MET A 187 -11.75 -1.03 -10.27
CA MET A 187 -12.25 -0.20 -9.17
C MET A 187 -11.34 1.00 -8.88
N GLU A 188 -10.03 0.83 -8.96
CA GLU A 188 -9.06 1.93 -8.78
C GLU A 188 -9.19 2.95 -9.91
N GLU A 189 -9.36 2.51 -11.15
CA GLU A 189 -9.57 3.40 -12.30
C GLU A 189 -10.89 4.18 -12.20
N GLN A 190 -11.99 3.51 -11.82
CA GLN A 190 -13.28 4.17 -11.60
C GLN A 190 -13.20 5.24 -10.50
N ARG A 191 -12.52 4.94 -9.39
CA ARG A 191 -12.31 5.94 -8.31
C ARG A 191 -11.48 7.12 -8.78
N LYS A 192 -10.45 6.87 -9.59
CA LYS A 192 -9.64 7.92 -10.18
C LYS A 192 -10.49 8.85 -11.06
N LYS A 193 -11.27 8.27 -11.98
CA LYS A 193 -12.19 9.01 -12.86
C LYS A 193 -13.23 9.82 -12.09
N GLN A 194 -13.86 9.22 -11.07
CA GLN A 194 -14.82 9.92 -10.21
C GLN A 194 -14.19 11.09 -9.45
N LYS A 195 -12.96 10.91 -8.93
CA LYS A 195 -12.22 11.98 -8.24
C LYS A 195 -11.88 13.13 -9.19
N GLU A 196 -11.43 12.82 -10.40
CA GLU A 196 -11.12 13.81 -11.44
C GLU A 196 -12.37 14.60 -11.88
N GLU A 197 -13.50 13.91 -12.09
CA GLU A 197 -14.76 14.55 -12.46
C GLU A 197 -15.31 15.46 -11.34
N ALA A 198 -15.26 14.99 -10.09
CA ALA A 198 -15.66 15.79 -8.93
C ALA A 198 -14.79 17.05 -8.79
N ALA A 199 -13.47 16.91 -8.94
CA ALA A 199 -12.54 18.05 -8.89
C ALA A 199 -12.80 19.05 -10.03
N ARG A 200 -13.15 18.58 -11.24
CA ARG A 200 -13.52 19.45 -12.37
C ARG A 200 -14.77 20.26 -12.06
N LEU A 201 -15.83 19.60 -11.57
CA LEU A 201 -17.08 20.27 -11.25
C LEU A 201 -16.90 21.32 -10.15
N GLU A 202 -16.11 20.99 -9.12
CA GLU A 202 -15.80 21.91 -8.02
C GLU A 202 -15.01 23.14 -8.52
N ARG A 203 -14.09 22.96 -9.47
CA ARG A 203 -13.36 24.05 -10.11
C ARG A 203 -14.29 24.96 -10.92
N GLU A 204 -15.17 24.38 -11.74
CA GLU A 204 -16.17 25.15 -12.51
C GLU A 204 -17.08 25.98 -11.60
N GLU A 205 -17.53 25.41 -10.47
CA GLU A 205 -18.34 26.13 -9.48
C GLU A 205 -17.57 27.30 -8.85
N ARG A 206 -16.29 27.09 -8.50
CA ARG A 206 -15.42 28.14 -7.95
C ARG A 206 -15.17 29.27 -8.95
N GLU A 207 -14.86 28.94 -10.20
CA GLU A 207 -14.66 29.93 -11.27
C GLU A 207 -15.95 30.73 -11.52
N ALA A 208 -17.12 30.10 -11.51
CA ALA A 208 -18.41 30.78 -11.65
C ALA A 208 -18.70 31.74 -10.47
N LYS A 209 -18.38 31.33 -9.22
CA LYS A 209 -18.48 32.22 -8.04
C LYS A 209 -17.55 33.41 -8.17
N ALA A 210 -16.32 33.19 -8.63
CA ALA A 210 -15.33 34.24 -8.84
C ALA A 210 -15.77 35.23 -9.91
N GLN A 211 -16.32 34.76 -11.04
CA GLN A 211 -16.88 35.61 -12.08
C GLN A 211 -18.04 36.46 -11.56
N LYS A 212 -18.96 35.86 -10.79
CA LYS A 212 -20.08 36.57 -10.18
C LYS A 212 -19.61 37.64 -9.18
N LEU A 213 -18.55 37.38 -8.43
CA LEU A 213 -17.97 38.34 -7.49
C LEU A 213 -17.21 39.45 -8.23
N ALA A 214 -16.45 39.11 -9.28
CA ALA A 214 -15.76 40.08 -10.12
C ALA A 214 -16.74 41.05 -10.80
N ALA A 215 -17.91 40.57 -11.21
CA ALA A 215 -18.96 41.42 -11.79
C ALA A 215 -19.53 42.47 -10.82
N GLN A 216 -19.27 42.37 -9.52
CA GLN A 216 -19.66 43.40 -8.53
C GLN A 216 -18.73 44.61 -8.52
N PHE A 217 -17.55 44.50 -9.13
CA PHE A 217 -16.54 45.54 -9.17
C PHE A 217 -16.33 46.01 -10.62
N GLY A 218 -16.35 47.31 -10.86
CA GLY A 218 -15.93 47.85 -12.15
C GLY A 218 -14.42 47.68 -12.39
N PRO A 219 -13.93 47.83 -13.63
CA PRO A 219 -12.50 47.79 -13.93
C PRO A 219 -11.73 48.86 -13.13
N GLY A 220 -10.79 48.44 -12.28
CA GLY A 220 -10.00 49.35 -11.45
C GLY A 220 -10.73 49.95 -10.25
N GLU A 221 -11.97 49.52 -9.97
CA GLU A 221 -12.70 49.92 -8.78
C GLU A 221 -12.31 49.10 -7.55
N GLY A 222 -12.58 49.67 -6.37
CA GLY A 222 -12.36 49.05 -5.06
C GLY A 222 -11.16 49.64 -4.33
N ASN A 223 -10.99 49.18 -3.10
CA ASN A 223 -9.88 49.54 -2.22
C ASN A 223 -9.27 48.27 -1.60
N LEU A 224 -8.16 48.41 -0.89
CA LEU A 224 -7.45 47.28 -0.32
C LEU A 224 -8.26 46.48 0.72
N LYS A 225 -9.27 47.07 1.37
CA LYS A 225 -10.18 46.32 2.27
C LYS A 225 -11.07 45.35 1.51
N ASP A 226 -11.30 45.61 0.23
CA ASP A 226 -12.10 44.74 -0.63
C ASP A 226 -11.36 43.47 -1.04
N VAL A 227 -10.09 43.27 -0.67
CA VAL A 227 -9.35 42.01 -0.96
C VAL A 227 -9.58 40.94 0.11
N VAL A 228 -10.25 41.28 1.21
CA VAL A 228 -10.57 40.34 2.29
C VAL A 228 -11.50 39.24 1.76
N GLY A 229 -11.25 38.01 2.22
CA GLY A 229 -12.07 36.86 1.91
C GLY A 229 -11.26 35.63 1.51
N GLU A 230 -11.88 34.76 0.73
CA GLU A 230 -11.31 33.48 0.36
C GLU A 230 -10.87 33.50 -1.09
N TRP A 231 -9.72 32.93 -1.31
CA TRP A 231 -9.01 32.94 -2.57
C TRP A 231 -8.71 31.52 -2.98
N TYR A 232 -9.01 31.24 -4.23
CA TYR A 232 -8.52 30.06 -4.89
C TYR A 232 -7.29 30.47 -5.69
N VAL A 233 -6.21 29.75 -5.48
CA VAL A 233 -4.87 30.12 -5.96
C VAL A 233 -4.29 28.96 -6.76
N GLN A 234 -3.65 29.25 -7.88
CA GLN A 234 -3.01 28.29 -8.76
C GLN A 234 -1.50 28.53 -8.77
N CYS A 235 -0.74 27.46 -8.63
CA CYS A 235 0.71 27.42 -8.69
C CYS A 235 1.15 26.21 -9.51
N HIS A 236 1.51 26.46 -10.78
CA HIS A 236 1.88 25.40 -11.71
C HIS A 236 3.20 24.70 -11.39
N ALA A 237 4.01 25.25 -10.48
CA ALA A 237 5.27 24.63 -10.06
C ALA A 237 5.03 23.43 -9.11
N ILE A 238 3.94 23.43 -8.33
CA ILE A 238 3.69 22.38 -7.32
C ILE A 238 3.61 20.97 -7.94
N PRO A 239 2.83 20.71 -9.01
CA PRO A 239 2.73 19.36 -9.56
C PRO A 239 4.00 18.89 -10.28
N TYR A 240 4.85 19.83 -10.69
CA TYR A 240 6.13 19.50 -11.33
C TYR A 240 7.12 18.95 -10.29
N GLU A 241 7.21 19.58 -9.12
CA GLU A 241 8.08 19.14 -8.03
C GLU A 241 7.46 18.00 -7.21
N TRP A 242 6.14 18.01 -7.06
CA TRP A 242 5.39 17.01 -6.30
C TRP A 242 4.11 16.56 -7.05
N PRO A 243 4.24 15.57 -7.95
CA PRO A 243 3.13 15.09 -8.80
C PRO A 243 1.90 14.58 -8.03
N GLN A 244 2.05 14.25 -6.75
CA GLN A 244 0.96 13.82 -5.88
C GLN A 244 0.06 14.97 -5.41
N PHE A 245 0.51 16.22 -5.52
CA PHE A 245 -0.26 17.41 -5.13
C PHE A 245 -0.85 18.10 -6.37
N GLY A 246 -1.99 18.78 -6.17
CA GLY A 246 -2.61 19.58 -7.22
C GLY A 246 -1.85 20.87 -7.49
N ALA A 247 -2.18 21.55 -8.59
CA ALA A 247 -1.66 22.88 -8.88
C ALA A 247 -2.34 23.96 -8.01
N ASP A 248 -3.47 23.62 -7.40
CA ASP A 248 -4.37 24.61 -6.82
C ASP A 248 -4.43 24.50 -5.31
N PHE A 249 -4.61 25.64 -4.64
CA PHE A 249 -4.66 25.75 -3.20
C PHE A 249 -5.59 26.86 -2.71
N GLU A 250 -5.96 26.77 -1.43
CA GLU A 250 -6.83 27.77 -0.78
C GLU A 250 -5.99 28.76 0.03
N MET A 251 -6.38 30.04 -0.05
CA MET A 251 -5.79 31.12 0.74
C MET A 251 -6.92 31.99 1.32
N CYS A 252 -6.80 32.36 2.58
CA CYS A 252 -7.81 33.15 3.29
C CYS A 252 -7.18 34.45 3.76
N ILE A 253 -7.54 35.59 3.14
CA ILE A 253 -6.94 36.90 3.39
C ILE A 253 -7.81 37.72 4.34
N TYR A 254 -7.19 38.36 5.33
CA TYR A 254 -7.86 39.23 6.31
C TYR A 254 -6.91 40.32 6.84
N PHE A 255 -7.47 41.32 7.53
CA PHE A 255 -6.71 42.32 8.28
C PHE A 255 -6.62 41.92 9.75
N HIS A 256 -5.45 42.15 10.35
CA HIS A 256 -5.22 41.95 11.78
C HIS A 256 -4.15 42.92 12.29
N LYS A 257 -4.35 43.45 13.50
CA LYS A 257 -3.37 44.30 14.20
C LYS A 257 -2.28 43.43 14.79
N MET A 258 -1.01 43.81 14.64
CA MET A 258 0.00 43.23 15.50
C MET A 258 -0.21 43.75 16.92
N GLU A 259 -0.49 42.87 17.86
CA GLU A 259 -0.48 43.22 19.27
C GLU A 259 0.96 43.55 19.68
N ASN A 260 1.21 44.78 20.13
CA ASN A 260 2.52 45.28 20.54
C ASN A 260 3.05 44.67 21.87
N ASP A 261 2.29 43.76 22.50
CA ASP A 261 2.42 43.48 23.93
C ASP A 261 3.08 42.13 24.29
N TYR A 262 3.66 41.40 23.33
CA TYR A 262 4.51 40.26 23.67
C TYR A 262 5.97 40.68 23.70
N ASP A 263 6.43 40.95 24.91
CA ASP A 263 7.81 41.17 25.34
C ASP A 263 8.77 40.19 24.62
N HIS A 264 9.31 40.63 23.49
CA HIS A 264 10.37 39.93 22.80
C HIS A 264 11.60 39.97 23.70
N SER A 265 11.90 38.84 24.34
CA SER A 265 13.20 38.59 24.91
C SER A 265 14.26 38.65 23.80
N ASP A 266 14.83 39.84 23.64
CA ASP A 266 16.20 40.21 23.26
C ASP A 266 16.90 39.71 21.98
N GLU A 267 16.31 38.93 21.07
CA GLU A 267 17.07 38.49 19.86
C GLU A 267 16.53 38.91 18.47
N GLU A 268 15.33 39.48 18.33
CA GLU A 268 14.80 39.90 17.00
C GLU A 268 14.60 41.42 16.82
N ARG A 269 15.32 42.26 17.58
CA ARG A 269 15.24 43.73 17.45
C ARG A 269 16.36 44.29 16.58
N SER A 270 16.23 44.16 15.26
CA SER A 270 16.98 45.01 14.31
C SER A 270 16.29 45.09 12.94
N TYR A 271 15.27 45.94 12.83
CA TYR A 271 15.24 47.08 11.90
C TYR A 271 13.86 47.76 11.95
N PHE A 272 13.86 49.09 11.99
CA PHE A 272 12.73 50.04 11.87
C PHE A 272 11.96 50.42 13.15
N SER A 273 12.23 51.63 13.64
CA SER A 273 11.32 52.43 14.46
C SER A 273 11.02 53.74 13.74
N TYR A 274 9.74 54.13 13.70
CA TYR A 274 9.31 55.53 13.63
C TYR A 274 7.98 55.67 14.36
N SER A 275 7.95 56.57 15.34
CA SER A 275 6.79 57.00 16.08
C SER A 275 6.07 58.15 15.37
N ASN A 276 4.74 58.20 15.48
CA ASN A 276 4.03 59.47 15.62
C ASN A 276 2.64 59.26 16.26
N GLU A 277 2.39 60.06 17.30
CA GLU A 277 1.10 60.22 17.97
C GLU A 277 0.31 61.33 17.25
N ASN A 278 -0.97 61.06 16.92
CA ASN A 278 -2.12 61.93 17.16
C ASN A 278 -3.37 61.37 16.46
N GLY A 279 -4.49 61.35 17.19
CA GLY A 279 -5.68 60.59 16.84
C GLY A 279 -6.64 61.23 15.84
N SER A 280 -7.21 60.35 15.02
CA SER A 280 -8.59 60.36 14.52
C SER A 280 -8.91 58.88 14.16
N ALA A 281 -10.17 58.44 14.20
CA ALA A 281 -10.55 57.07 13.83
C ALA A 281 -10.55 56.85 12.30
N GLU A 282 -9.45 57.25 11.67
CA GLU A 282 -9.02 56.86 10.33
C GLU A 282 -8.29 55.52 10.41
N PHE A 283 -8.03 54.90 9.25
CA PHE A 283 -7.10 53.77 9.14
C PHE A 283 -5.75 54.22 9.74
N ASP A 284 -5.49 53.86 10.99
CA ASP A 284 -4.30 54.26 11.74
C ASP A 284 -3.00 53.64 11.19
N GLY A 285 -3.11 52.86 10.12
CA GLY A 285 -2.02 52.12 9.51
C GLY A 285 -1.56 50.92 10.32
N THR A 286 -2.15 50.61 11.48
CA THR A 286 -1.67 49.55 12.40
C THR A 286 -2.08 48.14 11.99
N GLU A 287 -3.11 48.01 11.13
CA GLU A 287 -3.54 46.71 10.61
C GLU A 287 -2.68 46.28 9.42
N LEU A 288 -2.17 45.05 9.48
CA LEU A 288 -1.45 44.41 8.38
C LEU A 288 -2.39 43.45 7.65
N ILE A 289 -2.06 43.14 6.40
CA ILE A 289 -2.66 42.01 5.68
C ILE A 289 -2.06 40.72 6.23
N TRP A 290 -2.93 39.76 6.52
CA TRP A 290 -2.61 38.40 6.91
C TRP A 290 -3.29 37.43 5.95
N ALA A 291 -2.71 36.26 5.79
CA ALA A 291 -3.42 35.16 5.16
C ALA A 291 -3.05 33.79 5.73
N ASN A 292 -4.04 32.91 5.85
CA ASN A 292 -3.81 31.47 5.99
C ASN A 292 -3.73 30.85 4.60
N PHE A 293 -2.85 29.87 4.40
CA PHE A 293 -2.74 29.15 3.13
C PHE A 293 -2.54 27.65 3.34
N ASP A 294 -3.03 26.83 2.40
CA ASP A 294 -2.82 25.38 2.36
C ASP A 294 -2.49 24.92 0.94
N MET A 295 -1.20 24.89 0.59
CA MET A 295 -0.66 24.44 -0.70
C MET A 295 -0.66 22.91 -0.87
N GLY A 296 -1.22 22.15 0.07
CA GLY A 296 -1.14 20.70 0.11
C GLY A 296 0.23 20.17 0.54
N VAL A 297 1.34 20.72 0.02
CA VAL A 297 2.71 20.42 0.47
C VAL A 297 3.15 21.28 1.66
N LEU A 298 2.63 22.51 1.75
CA LEU A 298 2.93 23.48 2.79
C LEU A 298 1.64 24.13 3.28
N THR A 299 1.46 24.19 4.60
CA THR A 299 0.35 24.90 5.25
C THR A 299 0.90 25.96 6.18
N GLY A 300 0.33 27.16 6.22
CA GLY A 300 0.86 28.18 7.10
C GLY A 300 0.08 29.48 7.15
N VAL A 301 0.74 30.47 7.76
CA VAL A 301 0.28 31.84 7.90
C VAL A 301 1.31 32.76 7.30
N LEU A 302 0.87 33.75 6.53
CA LEU A 302 1.69 34.84 6.04
C LEU A 302 1.13 36.18 6.54
N HIS A 303 2.01 37.16 6.68
CA HIS A 303 1.61 38.54 6.94
C HIS A 303 2.49 39.52 6.16
N ALA A 304 1.92 40.66 5.78
CA ALA A 304 2.66 41.75 5.14
C ALA A 304 3.80 42.24 6.04
N SER A 305 4.99 42.44 5.47
CA SER A 305 6.19 42.86 6.20
C SER A 305 6.24 44.36 6.48
N LYS A 306 5.35 45.15 5.86
CA LYS A 306 5.28 46.60 6.01
C LYS A 306 3.84 47.04 6.08
N HIS A 307 3.60 48.15 6.77
CA HIS A 307 2.32 48.86 6.74
C HIS A 307 1.96 49.21 5.30
N LEU A 308 0.70 48.98 4.97
CA LEU A 308 0.18 49.18 3.63
C LEU A 308 -0.06 50.68 3.42
N PRO A 309 0.22 51.21 2.21
CA PRO A 309 -0.14 52.59 1.91
C PRO A 309 -1.66 52.78 2.10
N PRO A 310 -2.12 53.91 2.67
CA PRO A 310 -3.51 54.10 3.10
C PRO A 310 -4.56 53.94 2.00
N ILE A 311 -4.17 54.12 0.73
CA ILE A 311 -5.04 53.98 -0.44
C ILE A 311 -4.18 53.46 -1.59
N ALA A 312 -4.21 52.14 -1.81
CA ALA A 312 -3.65 51.55 -3.02
C ALA A 312 -4.73 51.57 -4.12
N SER A 313 -4.45 52.24 -5.23
CA SER A 313 -5.16 51.99 -6.49
C SER A 313 -4.74 50.62 -7.03
N PHE A 314 -5.66 49.95 -7.73
CA PHE A 314 -5.37 48.67 -8.37
C PHE A 314 -4.83 48.89 -9.80
N PRO A 315 -3.83 48.10 -10.27
CA PRO A 315 -3.09 47.08 -9.51
C PRO A 315 -2.22 47.73 -8.44
N CYS A 316 -2.17 47.14 -7.24
CA CYS A 316 -1.30 47.65 -6.19
C CYS A 316 0.18 47.34 -6.51
N GLY A 317 1.11 48.05 -5.90
CA GLY A 317 2.52 47.63 -5.95
C GLY A 317 2.73 46.28 -5.24
N PRO A 318 3.84 45.56 -5.50
CA PRO A 318 4.14 44.31 -4.81
C PRO A 318 4.24 44.52 -3.29
N ILE A 319 3.44 43.76 -2.55
CA ILE A 319 3.41 43.78 -1.09
C ILE A 319 4.33 42.65 -0.60
N PRO A 320 5.47 42.96 0.03
CA PRO A 320 6.31 41.93 0.62
C PRO A 320 5.62 41.31 1.83
N PHE A 321 5.72 39.99 1.97
CA PHE A 321 5.25 39.26 3.13
C PHE A 321 6.31 38.31 3.67
N ALA A 322 6.22 38.01 4.96
CA ALA A 322 6.90 36.89 5.59
C ALA A 322 5.87 35.79 5.86
N TRP A 323 6.32 34.53 5.93
CA TRP A 323 5.42 33.41 6.22
C TRP A 323 6.05 32.40 7.18
N ARG A 324 5.19 31.68 7.91
CA ARG A 324 5.56 30.55 8.77
C ARG A 324 4.60 29.41 8.51
N GLY A 325 5.09 28.18 8.53
CA GLY A 325 4.26 27.04 8.14
C GLY A 325 4.84 25.68 8.50
N ARG A 326 4.16 24.65 8.05
CA ARG A 326 4.53 23.24 8.20
C ARG A 326 4.53 22.54 6.85
N GLU A 327 5.47 21.62 6.69
CA GLU A 327 5.44 20.66 5.58
C GLU A 327 4.44 19.55 5.86
N SER A 328 3.60 19.21 4.89
CA SER A 328 2.53 18.23 5.06
C SER A 328 3.00 16.78 5.15
N GLY A 329 4.23 16.48 4.70
CA GLY A 329 4.83 15.13 4.77
C GLY A 329 5.19 14.75 6.21
N GLU A 330 6.22 15.39 6.75
CA GLU A 330 6.73 15.10 8.09
C GLU A 330 6.13 15.96 9.21
N ARG A 331 5.21 16.88 8.85
CA ARG A 331 4.55 17.84 9.76
C ARG A 331 5.53 18.74 10.52
N GLN A 332 6.75 18.89 10.00
CA GLN A 332 7.78 19.73 10.60
C GLN A 332 7.49 21.20 10.36
N ILE A 333 7.70 22.01 11.38
CA ILE A 333 7.71 23.47 11.25
C ILE A 333 8.87 23.85 10.34
N GLN A 334 8.59 24.65 9.30
CA GLN A 334 9.63 25.20 8.45
C GLN A 334 10.21 26.45 9.09
N VAL A 335 11.40 26.31 9.68
CA VAL A 335 12.12 27.42 10.28
C VAL A 335 12.89 28.20 9.21
N ASP A 336 12.75 29.52 9.24
CA ASP A 336 13.63 30.44 8.53
C ASP A 336 14.79 30.86 9.43
N THR A 337 15.85 30.05 9.49
CA THR A 337 16.96 30.25 10.44
C THR A 337 17.79 31.51 10.16
N ASP A 338 17.75 32.05 8.94
CA ASP A 338 18.50 33.24 8.55
C ASP A 338 17.60 34.42 8.13
N GLY A 339 16.28 34.27 8.23
CA GLY A 339 15.31 35.30 7.84
C GLY A 339 15.27 35.59 6.34
N THR A 340 15.86 34.74 5.50
CA THR A 340 15.99 34.98 4.05
C THR A 340 15.23 33.99 3.18
N LYS A 341 14.53 33.02 3.77
CA LYS A 341 13.96 31.88 3.05
C LYS A 341 12.46 31.82 3.05
N ASN A 342 11.79 32.31 4.09
CA ASN A 342 10.32 32.28 4.18
C ASN A 342 9.71 33.66 3.95
N TRP A 343 9.82 34.16 2.73
CA TRP A 343 9.21 35.42 2.32
C TRP A 343 8.62 35.32 0.92
N GLY A 344 7.93 36.36 0.50
CA GLY A 344 7.37 36.43 -0.83
C GLY A 344 6.81 37.80 -1.15
N THR A 345 6.13 37.89 -2.27
CA THR A 345 5.39 39.09 -2.67
C THR A 345 3.99 38.72 -3.14
N VAL A 346 3.02 39.57 -2.83
CA VAL A 346 1.67 39.49 -3.38
C VAL A 346 1.30 40.82 -4.02
N THR A 347 0.70 40.77 -5.19
CA THR A 347 0.20 41.92 -5.93
C THR A 347 -1.28 41.71 -6.22
N PHE A 348 -2.13 42.58 -5.69
CA PHE A 348 -3.54 42.60 -6.02
C PHE A 348 -3.74 43.37 -7.33
N LEU A 349 -4.25 42.69 -8.34
CA LEU A 349 -4.60 43.28 -9.63
C LEU A 349 -5.97 43.98 -9.57
N GLY A 350 -6.78 43.60 -8.57
CA GLY A 350 -8.08 44.17 -8.24
C GLY A 350 -8.61 43.53 -6.96
N PRO A 351 -9.86 43.85 -6.55
CA PRO A 351 -10.51 43.23 -5.38
C PRO A 351 -10.69 41.71 -5.48
N THR A 352 -10.61 41.17 -6.69
CA THR A 352 -10.94 39.77 -6.98
C THR A 352 -9.84 39.00 -7.70
N GLN A 353 -8.70 39.64 -7.98
CA GLN A 353 -7.57 39.01 -8.68
C GLN A 353 -6.25 39.38 -8.01
N LEU A 354 -5.36 38.40 -7.88
CA LEU A 354 -4.01 38.58 -7.37
C LEU A 354 -3.01 37.72 -8.12
N ASN A 355 -1.75 38.09 -8.04
CA ASN A 355 -0.62 37.22 -8.33
C ASN A 355 0.46 37.41 -7.28
N GLY A 356 1.43 36.51 -7.25
CA GLY A 356 2.51 36.60 -6.28
C GLY A 356 3.57 35.54 -6.48
N GLU A 357 4.53 35.58 -5.58
CA GLU A 357 5.62 34.63 -5.49
C GLU A 357 5.84 34.29 -4.02
N LEU A 358 5.89 33.00 -3.70
CA LEU A 358 6.25 32.48 -2.38
C LEU A 358 7.62 31.83 -2.50
N LYS A 359 8.57 32.23 -1.66
CA LYS A 359 9.88 31.60 -1.54
C LYS A 359 9.90 30.70 -0.32
N SER A 360 10.52 29.54 -0.45
CA SER A 360 10.74 28.58 0.64
C SER A 360 12.10 27.89 0.52
N ASN A 361 12.44 27.02 1.47
CA ASN A 361 13.58 26.12 1.35
C ASN A 361 13.48 25.16 0.15
N TYR A 362 12.26 24.93 -0.35
CA TYR A 362 11.98 24.03 -1.46
C TYR A 362 12.02 24.73 -2.83
N GLY A 363 11.97 26.07 -2.88
CA GLY A 363 12.06 26.80 -4.16
C GLY A 363 11.27 28.09 -4.20
N PHE A 364 10.93 28.51 -5.42
CA PHE A 364 10.13 29.71 -5.72
C PHE A 364 8.84 29.30 -6.41
N PHE A 365 7.71 29.70 -5.81
CA PHE A 365 6.37 29.31 -6.23
C PHE A 365 5.64 30.55 -6.71
N LYS A 366 5.59 30.74 -8.03
CA LYS A 366 4.74 31.77 -8.62
C LYS A 366 3.30 31.31 -8.60
N PHE A 367 2.42 32.20 -8.19
CA PHE A 367 1.01 31.90 -8.07
C PHE A 367 0.13 33.03 -8.60
N GLU A 368 -1.06 32.65 -9.03
CA GLU A 368 -2.14 33.54 -9.43
C GLU A 368 -3.43 33.09 -8.75
N GLY A 369 -4.33 34.01 -8.43
CA GLY A 369 -5.51 33.64 -7.68
C GLY A 369 -6.67 34.57 -7.90
N TYR A 370 -7.85 34.05 -7.61
CA TYR A 370 -9.10 34.78 -7.70
C TYR A 370 -9.93 34.60 -6.43
N ARG A 371 -10.66 35.66 -6.08
CA ARG A 371 -11.49 35.66 -4.87
C ARG A 371 -12.80 34.91 -5.12
N THR A 372 -13.12 33.97 -4.24
CA THR A 372 -14.31 33.10 -4.31
C THR A 372 -15.37 33.45 -3.27
N SER A 373 -15.00 34.14 -2.19
CA SER A 373 -15.89 34.59 -1.12
C SER A 373 -15.39 35.93 -0.54
N SER A 374 -16.31 36.78 -0.10
CA SER A 374 -16.00 38.03 0.62
C SER A 374 -15.76 37.82 2.12
N ALA A 375 -16.13 36.66 2.67
CA ALA A 375 -16.04 36.36 4.09
C ALA A 375 -14.92 35.33 4.33
N PRO A 376 -13.86 35.67 5.10
CA PRO A 376 -12.80 34.73 5.44
C PRO A 376 -13.31 33.69 6.45
N ARG A 377 -13.29 32.38 6.11
CA ARG A 377 -13.71 31.31 7.03
C ARG A 377 -12.76 31.09 8.21
N ASN A 378 -11.45 31.28 8.01
CA ASN A 378 -10.44 31.00 9.02
C ASN A 378 -9.52 32.21 9.19
N LYS A 379 -9.48 32.77 10.40
CA LYS A 379 -8.52 33.80 10.80
C LYS A 379 -7.75 33.22 11.96
N ALA A 380 -6.48 32.87 11.76
CA ALA A 380 -5.66 32.27 12.81
C ALA A 380 -4.31 32.98 12.93
N PRO A 381 -4.27 34.29 13.24
CA PRO A 381 -3.01 35.01 13.42
C PRO A 381 -2.16 34.42 14.56
N GLU A 382 -2.77 33.82 15.57
CA GLU A 382 -2.09 33.17 16.69
C GLU A 382 -1.24 31.95 16.28
N GLU A 383 -1.54 31.32 15.13
CA GLU A 383 -0.72 30.21 14.62
C GLU A 383 0.70 30.67 14.26
N TRP A 384 0.88 31.93 13.86
CA TRP A 384 2.19 32.50 13.58
C TRP A 384 3.19 32.33 14.73
N HIS A 385 2.73 32.60 15.95
CA HIS A 385 3.53 32.49 17.16
C HIS A 385 3.77 31.04 17.57
N ARG A 386 2.89 30.12 17.17
CA ARG A 386 3.08 28.68 17.40
C ARG A 386 4.03 28.02 16.40
N LEU A 387 4.47 28.75 15.38
CA LEU A 387 5.34 28.27 14.31
C LEU A 387 6.74 28.91 14.40
N ASP A 388 7.21 29.17 15.62
CA ASP A 388 8.53 29.76 15.88
C ASP A 388 9.64 28.72 16.06
N TYR A 389 10.89 29.19 16.15
CA TYR A 389 12.06 28.34 16.34
C TYR A 389 12.04 27.59 17.68
N LYS A 390 11.55 28.26 18.73
CA LYS A 390 11.44 27.66 20.07
C LYS A 390 10.54 26.42 20.01
N ARG A 391 9.38 26.54 19.36
CA ARG A 391 8.44 25.43 19.20
C ARG A 391 9.00 24.32 18.33
N TRP A 392 9.68 24.66 17.24
CA TRP A 392 10.38 23.67 16.43
C TRP A 392 11.40 22.88 17.27
N ASN A 393 12.19 23.57 18.10
CA ASN A 393 13.18 22.93 18.96
C ASN A 393 12.54 22.01 20.02
N GLU A 394 11.43 22.43 20.63
CA GLU A 394 10.62 21.57 21.53
C GLU A 394 10.11 20.30 20.80
N GLU A 395 9.60 20.45 19.57
CA GLU A 395 9.13 19.33 18.75
C GLU A 395 10.28 18.40 18.32
N CYS A 396 11.47 18.94 18.07
CA CYS A 396 12.65 18.14 17.78
C CYS A 396 13.10 17.32 19.00
N VAL A 397 13.24 17.94 20.17
CA VAL A 397 13.68 17.26 21.40
C VAL A 397 12.70 16.16 21.81
N SER A 398 11.39 16.41 21.71
CA SER A 398 10.35 15.43 22.08
C SER A 398 10.29 14.20 21.17
N ARG A 399 10.91 14.22 19.98
CA ARG A 399 11.02 13.04 19.11
C ARG A 399 12.10 12.05 19.55
N TRP A 400 13.03 12.47 20.41
CA TRP A 400 14.16 11.65 20.88
C TRP A 400 13.94 11.04 22.28
N HIS A 401 12.82 11.34 22.92
CA HIS A 401 12.39 10.80 24.22
C HIS A 401 11.14 9.95 24.03
#